data_AF-A0A5B9ECJ7-F1
#
_entry.id   AF-A0A5B9ECJ7-F1
#
_cell.length_a   1.000
_cell.length_b   1.000
_cell.length_c   1.000
_cell.angle_alpha   90.00
_cell.angle_beta   90.00
_cell.angle_gamma   90.00
#
_symmetry.space_group_name_H-M   'P 1'
#
loop_
_entity.id
_entity.type
_entity.pdbx_description
1 polymer ?
#
loop_
_entity_poly.entity_id
_entity_poly.type
_entity_poly.pdbx_seq_one_letter_code
_entity_poly.pdbx_strand_id
1 'polypeptide(L)'
;MARLWMLAAILFAAPCMMAQDTKADEVVREAITAMGGFEKIHALHSLIYRGFHYEGSYQQEYVQTKTSSSVMVRMRPGLRLVGCRPEIPECHGQWSRIVEGFDGQRGWELNWPKQRLVRTVNKAEHALHCGAAFDYLFIDYKERGFHATYLGTQHVLGMDVETIQIDRPDCGSGMLYYFDPQTYAIRMTRAKLPIHARGDAVDTVAVYTKSLEVNGVRLLSREEEVNFNTGEVIDGVEWTSIEANTLNDPAIFQAPEVHPSGITAIALKMLEQANHDTPSQMMATYSSFRGSAEGKDADVVYDMNWLGYELLKVDNYSHALPVFLQIVRENPQSADAYDNLGEAYLQKKDRKRAIAAFEQALKLGAKGDAVQKKLDRLRKEQSWKISL
;
A
#
# COMPACT_ATOMS: atom_id res chain seq x y z
N MET A 1 -73.29 -32.10 -25.87
CA MET A 1 -71.91 -31.57 -26.07
C MET A 1 -72.11 -30.09 -26.44
N ALA A 2 -71.61 -29.07 -25.76
CA ALA A 2 -70.32 -28.87 -25.13
C ALA A 2 -70.45 -27.97 -23.88
N ARG A 3 -69.48 -28.10 -22.96
CA ARG A 3 -69.38 -27.42 -21.66
C ARG A 3 -68.83 -26.00 -21.81
N LEU A 4 -69.45 -25.05 -21.11
CA LEU A 4 -68.90 -23.73 -20.77
C LEU A 4 -67.64 -23.90 -19.92
N TRP A 5 -66.54 -23.25 -20.30
CA TRP A 5 -65.35 -23.07 -19.45
C TRP A 5 -65.31 -21.62 -18.96
N MET A 6 -65.45 -21.44 -17.65
CA MET A 6 -65.09 -20.19 -16.96
C MET A 6 -63.56 -20.18 -16.75
N LEU A 7 -62.89 -19.16 -17.27
CA LEU A 7 -61.51 -18.83 -16.94
C LEU A 7 -61.49 -17.96 -15.69
N ALA A 8 -61.10 -18.53 -14.55
CA ALA A 8 -60.74 -17.79 -13.35
C ALA A 8 -59.27 -17.33 -13.48
N ALA A 9 -59.05 -16.02 -13.59
CA ALA A 9 -57.73 -15.42 -13.50
C ALA A 9 -57.32 -15.34 -12.02
N ILE A 10 -56.35 -16.15 -11.61
CA ILE A 10 -55.72 -16.07 -10.29
C ILE A 10 -54.55 -15.08 -10.40
N LEU A 11 -54.72 -13.87 -9.84
CA LEU A 11 -53.61 -12.96 -9.57
C LEU A 11 -52.77 -13.54 -8.42
N PHE A 12 -51.56 -13.99 -8.73
CA PHE A 12 -50.53 -14.21 -7.72
C PHE A 12 -49.89 -12.86 -7.37
N ALA A 13 -50.34 -12.24 -6.28
CA ALA A 13 -49.55 -11.23 -5.59
C ALA A 13 -48.41 -11.96 -4.87
N ALA A 14 -47.20 -11.91 -5.42
CA ALA A 14 -46.01 -12.35 -4.70
C ALA A 14 -45.82 -11.43 -3.47
N PRO A 15 -45.69 -11.97 -2.25
CA PRO A 15 -45.35 -11.16 -1.09
C PRO A 15 -43.93 -10.62 -1.33
N CYS A 16 -43.79 -9.30 -1.33
CA CYS A 16 -42.50 -8.66 -1.23
C CYS A 16 -41.95 -9.00 0.16
N MET A 17 -41.18 -10.09 0.27
CA MET A 17 -40.41 -10.39 1.49
C MET A 17 -39.43 -9.24 1.68
N MET A 18 -39.75 -8.30 2.56
CA MET A 18 -38.73 -7.40 3.09
C MET A 18 -37.72 -8.28 3.82
N ALA A 19 -36.48 -8.31 3.33
CA ALA A 19 -35.40 -9.01 4.01
C ALA A 19 -35.27 -8.43 5.43
N GLN A 20 -35.35 -9.28 6.45
CA GLN A 20 -35.08 -8.86 7.82
C GLN A 20 -33.59 -8.49 7.94
N ASP A 21 -33.32 -7.36 8.60
CA ASP A 21 -31.95 -6.93 8.92
C ASP A 21 -31.24 -8.04 9.70
N THR A 22 -30.05 -8.40 9.25
CA THR A 22 -29.15 -9.29 9.99
C THR A 22 -28.56 -8.56 11.19
N LYS A 23 -27.96 -9.29 12.15
CA LYS A 23 -27.23 -8.63 13.24
C LYS A 23 -26.08 -7.75 12.74
N ALA A 24 -25.45 -8.12 11.62
CA ALA A 24 -24.45 -7.27 10.98
C ALA A 24 -25.05 -5.94 10.52
N ASP A 25 -26.25 -5.95 9.92
CA ASP A 25 -26.95 -4.74 9.47
C ASP A 25 -27.25 -3.76 10.61
N GLU A 26 -27.65 -4.30 11.76
CA GLU A 26 -27.89 -3.51 12.97
C GLU A 26 -26.62 -2.81 13.44
N VAL A 27 -25.53 -3.55 13.64
CA VAL A 27 -24.26 -2.99 14.13
C VAL A 27 -23.67 -1.99 13.14
N VAL A 28 -23.74 -2.27 11.82
CA VAL A 28 -23.32 -1.33 10.77
C VAL A 28 -24.13 -0.03 10.84
N ARG A 29 -25.45 -0.11 10.98
CA ARG A 29 -26.32 1.07 11.06
C ARG A 29 -26.03 1.92 12.30
N GLU A 30 -25.80 1.30 13.45
CA GLU A 30 -25.42 2.01 14.66
C GLU A 30 -24.02 2.66 14.52
N ALA A 31 -23.05 1.97 13.92
CA ALA A 31 -21.72 2.52 13.66
C ALA A 31 -21.76 3.74 12.72
N ILE A 32 -22.57 3.67 11.66
CA ILE A 32 -22.80 4.79 10.74
C ILE A 32 -23.45 5.98 11.46
N THR A 33 -24.41 5.70 12.35
CA THR A 33 -25.04 6.73 13.20
C THR A 33 -24.02 7.38 14.13
N ALA A 34 -23.19 6.57 14.81
CA ALA A 34 -22.12 7.04 15.69
C ALA A 34 -21.06 7.89 14.97
N MET A 35 -20.86 7.64 13.68
CA MET A 35 -19.99 8.45 12.83
C MET A 35 -20.62 9.79 12.40
N GLY A 36 -21.95 9.92 12.36
CA GLY A 36 -22.63 11.15 11.92
C GLY A 36 -23.81 10.95 10.98
N GLY A 37 -24.05 9.71 10.55
CA GLY A 37 -25.18 9.31 9.69
C GLY A 37 -24.86 9.34 8.20
N PHE A 38 -25.64 8.57 7.42
CA PHE A 38 -25.46 8.38 5.97
C PHE A 38 -25.41 9.70 5.20
N GLU A 39 -26.38 10.59 5.41
CA GLU A 39 -26.49 11.84 4.65
C GLU A 39 -25.20 12.67 4.70
N LYS A 40 -24.62 12.84 5.90
CA LYS A 40 -23.40 13.63 6.09
C LYS A 40 -22.18 12.92 5.52
N ILE A 41 -22.09 11.60 5.69
CA ILE A 41 -21.00 10.78 5.12
C ILE A 41 -21.03 10.85 3.59
N HIS A 42 -22.21 10.71 2.98
CA HIS A 42 -22.39 10.78 1.52
C HIS A 42 -22.15 12.19 0.98
N ALA A 43 -22.39 13.24 1.77
CA ALA A 43 -22.06 14.62 1.41
C ALA A 43 -20.55 14.89 1.36
N LEU A 44 -19.69 14.03 1.91
CA LEU A 44 -18.24 14.12 1.73
C LEU A 44 -17.86 13.59 0.35
N HIS A 45 -17.26 14.44 -0.48
CA HIS A 45 -16.78 14.11 -1.82
C HIS A 45 -15.24 14.07 -1.89
N SER A 46 -14.56 14.95 -1.16
CA SER A 46 -13.10 15.00 -1.10
C SER A 46 -12.62 15.16 0.34
N LEU A 47 -11.45 14.61 0.66
CA LEU A 47 -10.80 14.76 1.96
C LEU A 47 -9.30 15.02 1.76
N ILE A 48 -8.77 16.03 2.46
CA ILE A 48 -7.33 16.29 2.57
C ILE A 48 -6.93 16.08 4.03
N TYR A 49 -6.10 15.08 4.25
CA TYR A 49 -5.51 14.76 5.55
C TYR A 49 -4.11 15.34 5.63
N ARG A 50 -3.78 15.96 6.77
CA ARG A 50 -2.43 16.45 7.06
C ARG A 50 -2.01 16.02 8.45
N GLY A 51 -0.75 15.61 8.57
CA GLY A 51 -0.26 15.13 9.85
C GLY A 51 1.12 14.51 9.76
N PHE A 52 1.31 13.46 10.55
CA PHE A 52 2.59 12.81 10.79
C PHE A 52 2.45 11.29 10.66
N HIS A 53 3.43 10.67 10.04
CA HIS A 53 3.59 9.23 9.87
C HIS A 53 4.93 8.80 10.48
N TYR A 54 5.01 7.60 11.06
CA TYR A 54 6.25 7.05 11.59
C TYR A 54 6.28 5.52 11.51
N GLU A 55 7.42 4.95 11.10
CA GLU A 55 7.62 3.50 11.05
C GLU A 55 8.31 2.98 12.32
N GLY A 56 7.79 1.86 12.84
CA GLY A 56 8.29 1.16 14.02
C GLY A 56 8.01 1.88 15.36
N SER A 57 8.71 1.45 16.41
CA SER A 57 8.59 2.06 17.75
C SER A 57 9.33 3.38 17.91
N TYR A 58 9.98 3.87 16.85
CA TYR A 58 10.83 5.05 16.90
C TYR A 58 10.03 6.33 16.71
N GLN A 59 9.59 6.93 17.82
CA GLN A 59 8.83 8.18 17.87
C GLN A 59 9.70 9.46 17.83
N GLN A 60 10.97 9.38 17.41
CA GLN A 60 12.00 10.34 17.86
C GLN A 60 12.01 11.75 17.21
N GLU A 61 11.05 12.10 16.36
CA GLU A 61 10.91 13.47 15.81
C GLU A 61 9.58 14.16 16.14
N TYR A 62 8.79 13.61 17.07
CA TYR A 62 7.45 14.11 17.39
C TYR A 62 7.38 15.53 18.00
N VAL A 63 8.51 16.19 18.33
CA VAL A 63 8.49 17.34 19.27
C VAL A 63 9.09 18.65 18.76
N GLN A 64 9.94 18.69 17.72
CA GLN A 64 10.70 19.93 17.45
C GLN A 64 10.30 20.74 16.21
N THR A 65 9.78 20.16 15.12
CA THR A 65 9.62 20.93 13.87
C THR A 65 8.18 21.33 13.52
N LYS A 66 7.14 20.76 14.16
CA LYS A 66 5.70 21.12 14.00
C LYS A 66 5.16 21.27 12.56
N THR A 67 5.91 20.84 11.55
CA THR A 67 5.48 20.90 10.14
C THR A 67 4.94 19.53 9.76
N SER A 68 3.64 19.47 9.42
CA SER A 68 3.02 18.24 8.92
C SER A 68 3.86 17.69 7.76
N SER A 69 4.44 16.50 7.95
CA SER A 69 5.33 15.87 6.97
C SER A 69 4.57 14.95 6.00
N SER A 70 3.31 14.65 6.31
CA SER A 70 2.47 13.70 5.57
C SER A 70 1.17 14.34 5.11
N VAL A 71 0.84 14.12 3.83
CA VAL A 71 -0.41 14.56 3.19
C VAL A 71 -1.04 13.36 2.50
N MET A 72 -2.34 13.17 2.70
CA MET A 72 -3.14 12.23 1.92
C MET A 72 -4.39 12.92 1.40
N VAL A 73 -4.70 12.72 0.13
CA VAL A 73 -5.91 13.21 -0.50
C VAL A 73 -6.75 12.04 -0.97
N ARG A 74 -8.06 12.11 -0.73
CA ARG A 74 -9.04 11.13 -1.17
C ARG A 74 -10.21 11.83 -1.85
N MET A 75 -10.77 11.21 -2.88
CA MET A 75 -11.95 11.73 -3.57
C MET A 75 -12.83 10.59 -4.09
N ARG A 76 -14.15 10.76 -4.06
CA ARG A 76 -15.09 9.80 -4.66
C ARG A 76 -14.90 9.74 -6.20
N PRO A 77 -15.09 8.57 -6.85
CA PRO A 77 -15.60 7.32 -6.28
C PRO A 77 -14.54 6.42 -5.62
N GLY A 78 -13.26 6.78 -5.70
CA GLY A 78 -12.16 5.94 -5.21
C GLY A 78 -10.82 6.39 -5.75
N LEU A 79 -10.54 7.69 -5.64
CA LEU A 79 -9.28 8.31 -6.02
C LEU A 79 -8.45 8.56 -4.76
N ARG A 80 -7.15 8.31 -4.83
CA ARG A 80 -6.24 8.49 -3.69
C ARG A 80 -4.90 9.04 -4.13
N LEU A 81 -4.35 9.94 -3.34
CA LEU A 81 -3.01 10.50 -3.53
C LEU A 81 -2.32 10.58 -2.17
N VAL A 82 -1.06 10.23 -2.09
CA VAL A 82 -0.21 10.36 -0.90
C VAL A 82 1.03 11.16 -1.28
N GLY A 83 1.38 12.15 -0.45
CA GLY A 83 2.47 13.08 -0.69
C GLY A 83 2.01 14.44 -1.22
N CYS A 84 2.79 15.47 -0.90
CA CYS A 84 2.57 16.82 -1.39
C CYS A 84 2.93 16.94 -2.87
N ARG A 85 2.14 17.74 -3.59
CA ARG A 85 2.42 18.22 -4.95
C ARG A 85 1.82 19.62 -5.15
N PRO A 86 2.25 20.39 -6.16
CA PRO A 86 1.88 21.81 -6.33
C PRO A 86 0.38 22.13 -6.35
N GLU A 87 -0.42 21.21 -6.85
CA GLU A 87 -1.87 21.35 -7.01
C GLU A 87 -2.65 21.20 -5.69
N ILE A 88 -2.01 20.66 -4.65
CA ILE A 88 -2.64 20.52 -3.34
C ILE A 88 -2.42 21.82 -2.56
N PRO A 89 -3.49 22.41 -1.96
CA PRO A 89 -3.35 23.55 -1.08
C PRO A 89 -2.30 23.32 0.02
N GLU A 90 -1.62 24.37 0.47
CA GLU A 90 -0.60 24.33 1.53
C GLU A 90 0.63 23.45 1.26
N CYS A 91 0.76 22.82 0.09
CA CYS A 91 2.02 22.19 -0.32
C CYS A 91 3.04 23.20 -0.90
N HIS A 92 2.67 24.48 -1.01
CA HIS A 92 3.56 25.60 -1.39
C HIS A 92 4.39 25.35 -2.68
N GLY A 93 3.80 24.67 -3.67
CA GLY A 93 4.49 24.34 -4.92
C GLY A 93 5.55 23.24 -4.80
N GLN A 94 5.61 22.52 -3.68
CA GLN A 94 6.60 21.50 -3.41
C GLN A 94 6.07 20.10 -3.72
N TRP A 95 6.96 19.26 -4.23
CA TRP A 95 6.76 17.83 -4.36
C TRP A 95 7.39 17.12 -3.16
N SER A 96 6.66 16.19 -2.57
CA SER A 96 7.25 15.19 -1.69
C SER A 96 8.27 14.35 -2.46
N ARG A 97 9.28 13.82 -1.76
CA ARG A 97 10.31 12.95 -2.35
C ARG A 97 9.70 11.73 -3.06
N ILE A 98 8.60 11.22 -2.51
CA ILE A 98 7.78 10.17 -3.11
C ILE A 98 6.34 10.69 -3.11
N VAL A 99 5.67 10.59 -4.26
CA VAL A 99 4.24 10.81 -4.40
C VAL A 99 3.63 9.58 -5.04
N GLU A 100 2.57 9.07 -4.45
CA GLU A 100 1.85 7.90 -4.94
C GLU A 100 0.40 8.29 -5.23
N GLY A 101 -0.16 7.75 -6.30
CA GLY A 101 -1.55 8.01 -6.67
C GLY A 101 -2.25 6.80 -7.23
N PHE A 102 -3.56 6.76 -7.05
CA PHE A 102 -4.48 5.86 -7.73
C PHE A 102 -5.52 6.73 -8.44
N ASP A 103 -5.52 6.66 -9.77
CA ASP A 103 -6.33 7.52 -10.64
C ASP A 103 -7.76 6.99 -10.88
N GLY A 104 -8.15 5.93 -10.16
CA GLY A 104 -9.41 5.22 -10.33
C GLY A 104 -9.30 3.99 -11.25
N GLN A 105 -8.20 3.86 -11.99
CA GLN A 105 -7.94 2.71 -12.85
C GLN A 105 -6.58 2.07 -12.58
N ARG A 106 -5.55 2.89 -12.36
CA ARG A 106 -4.17 2.46 -12.18
C ARG A 106 -3.46 3.26 -11.11
N GLY A 107 -2.63 2.54 -10.36
CA GLY A 107 -1.68 3.15 -9.45
C GLY A 107 -0.42 3.66 -10.16
N TRP A 108 0.22 4.65 -9.56
CA TRP A 108 1.48 5.22 -10.00
C TRP A 108 2.30 5.74 -8.82
N GLU A 109 3.62 5.74 -8.98
CA GLU A 109 4.59 6.27 -8.01
C GLU A 109 5.54 7.22 -8.74
N LEU A 110 5.77 8.40 -8.17
CA LEU A 110 6.74 9.38 -8.61
C LEU A 110 7.81 9.59 -7.55
N ASN A 111 9.07 9.36 -7.92
CA ASN A 111 10.21 9.77 -7.10
C ASN A 111 10.79 11.12 -7.59
N TRP A 112 10.69 12.14 -6.73
CA TRP A 112 11.17 13.51 -6.97
C TRP A 112 12.49 13.78 -6.21
N PRO A 113 13.45 14.59 -6.73
CA PRO A 113 13.42 15.39 -7.97
C PRO A 113 13.90 14.65 -9.22
N LYS A 114 14.23 13.37 -9.11
CA LYS A 114 14.72 12.55 -10.23
C LYS A 114 13.66 12.30 -11.31
N GLN A 115 12.39 12.61 -11.05
CA GLN A 115 11.30 12.47 -12.00
C GLN A 115 11.10 11.01 -12.46
N ARG A 116 11.31 10.05 -11.56
CA ARG A 116 11.10 8.62 -11.84
C ARG A 116 9.64 8.29 -11.61
N LEU A 117 8.85 8.37 -12.68
CA LEU A 117 7.45 8.01 -12.69
C LEU A 117 7.30 6.56 -13.18
N VAL A 118 6.65 5.73 -12.39
CA VAL A 118 6.34 4.34 -12.75
C VAL A 118 4.87 4.06 -12.54
N ARG A 119 4.31 3.17 -13.37
CA ARG A 119 2.99 2.58 -13.12
C ARG A 119 3.17 1.37 -12.20
N THR A 120 2.34 1.29 -11.16
CA THR A 120 2.39 0.15 -10.25
C THR A 120 1.87 -1.11 -10.94
N VAL A 121 2.34 -2.27 -10.45
CA VAL A 121 1.91 -3.60 -10.89
C VAL A 121 1.84 -4.54 -9.70
N ASN A 122 1.23 -5.72 -9.89
CA ASN A 122 1.18 -6.81 -8.90
C ASN A 122 0.72 -6.34 -7.51
N LYS A 123 1.48 -6.68 -6.46
CA LYS A 123 1.15 -6.35 -5.06
C LYS A 123 1.02 -4.85 -4.81
N ALA A 124 1.85 -4.02 -5.46
CA ALA A 124 1.79 -2.57 -5.29
C ALA A 124 0.52 -1.98 -5.91
N GLU A 125 0.16 -2.42 -7.12
CA GLU A 125 -1.09 -2.02 -7.77
C GLU A 125 -2.31 -2.43 -6.94
N HIS A 126 -2.32 -3.69 -6.46
CA HIS A 126 -3.38 -4.20 -5.61
C HIS A 126 -3.52 -3.38 -4.32
N ALA A 127 -2.41 -3.04 -3.66
CA ALA A 127 -2.42 -2.23 -2.45
C ALA A 127 -2.98 -0.82 -2.68
N LEU A 128 -2.58 -0.15 -3.77
CA LEU A 128 -3.11 1.17 -4.12
C LEU A 128 -4.60 1.13 -4.47
N HIS A 129 -5.03 0.17 -5.29
CA HIS A 129 -6.44 -0.05 -5.63
C HIS A 129 -7.30 -0.32 -4.40
N CYS A 130 -6.87 -1.24 -3.54
CA CYS A 130 -7.61 -1.60 -2.34
C CYS A 130 -7.64 -0.46 -1.32
N GLY A 131 -6.53 0.25 -1.16
CA GLY A 131 -6.39 1.42 -0.29
C GLY A 131 -7.07 2.69 -0.79
N ALA A 132 -7.58 2.72 -2.03
CA ALA A 132 -8.24 3.89 -2.60
C ALA A 132 -9.73 4.01 -2.25
N ALA A 133 -10.31 3.02 -1.53
CA ALA A 133 -11.69 3.10 -1.05
C ALA A 133 -11.89 4.37 -0.20
N PHE A 134 -12.77 5.27 -0.63
CA PHE A 134 -13.04 6.54 0.04
C PHE A 134 -13.65 6.32 1.43
N ASP A 135 -14.73 5.53 1.49
CA ASP A 135 -15.42 5.16 2.71
C ASP A 135 -14.84 3.89 3.35
N TYR A 136 -15.06 3.72 4.66
CA TYR A 136 -14.89 2.43 5.31
C TYR A 136 -15.71 1.34 4.60
N LEU A 137 -15.22 0.10 4.59
CA LEU A 137 -15.80 -0.96 3.77
C LEU A 137 -17.22 -1.35 4.18
N PHE A 138 -17.61 -1.10 5.44
CA PHE A 138 -18.97 -1.36 5.91
C PHE A 138 -20.01 -0.33 5.44
N ILE A 139 -19.57 0.82 4.90
CA ILE A 139 -20.47 1.86 4.37
C ILE A 139 -20.91 1.43 2.97
N ASP A 140 -22.23 1.39 2.76
CA ASP A 140 -22.90 0.91 1.55
C ASP A 140 -22.43 -0.47 1.09
N TYR A 141 -22.10 -1.34 2.04
CA TYR A 141 -21.44 -2.61 1.73
C TYR A 141 -22.30 -3.49 0.81
N LYS A 142 -23.64 -3.46 0.94
CA LYS A 142 -24.56 -4.23 0.09
C LYS A 142 -24.58 -3.70 -1.34
N GLU A 143 -24.68 -2.39 -1.49
CA GLU A 143 -24.70 -1.68 -2.78
C GLU A 143 -23.37 -1.86 -3.52
N ARG A 144 -22.27 -2.01 -2.78
CA ARG A 144 -20.93 -2.28 -3.29
C ARG A 144 -20.67 -3.76 -3.58
N GLY A 145 -21.65 -4.64 -3.33
CA GLY A 145 -21.54 -6.08 -3.56
C GLY A 145 -20.61 -6.79 -2.56
N PHE A 146 -20.37 -6.20 -1.40
CA PHE A 146 -19.60 -6.78 -0.32
C PHE A 146 -20.50 -7.63 0.58
N HIS A 147 -19.88 -8.47 1.41
CA HIS A 147 -20.58 -9.29 2.38
C HIS A 147 -20.16 -8.91 3.81
N ALA A 148 -21.13 -8.76 4.71
CA ALA A 148 -20.88 -8.51 6.12
C ALA A 148 -21.27 -9.74 6.95
N THR A 149 -20.34 -10.19 7.80
CA THR A 149 -20.57 -11.29 8.74
C THR A 149 -20.39 -10.78 10.17
N TYR A 150 -21.41 -10.93 11.01
CA TYR A 150 -21.30 -10.66 12.45
C TYR A 150 -20.64 -11.84 13.15
N LEU A 151 -19.57 -11.58 13.90
CA LEU A 151 -18.75 -12.60 14.57
C LEU A 151 -18.93 -12.63 16.09
N GLY A 152 -19.93 -11.93 16.60
CA GLY A 152 -20.20 -11.84 18.04
C GLY A 152 -19.38 -10.76 18.76
N THR A 153 -19.69 -10.59 20.03
CA THR A 153 -18.87 -9.83 20.97
C THR A 153 -17.58 -10.61 21.27
N GLN A 154 -16.43 -9.95 21.19
CA GLN A 154 -15.11 -10.54 21.42
C GLN A 154 -14.31 -9.70 22.40
N HIS A 155 -13.36 -10.33 23.09
CA HIS A 155 -12.39 -9.63 23.94
C HIS A 155 -11.06 -9.52 23.19
N VAL A 156 -10.72 -8.32 22.72
CA VAL A 156 -9.55 -8.05 21.86
C VAL A 156 -8.73 -6.92 22.46
N LEU A 157 -7.43 -7.17 22.69
CA LEU A 157 -6.47 -6.22 23.28
C LEU A 157 -6.99 -5.55 24.58
N GLY A 158 -7.68 -6.31 25.43
CA GLY A 158 -8.20 -5.83 26.71
C GLY A 158 -9.54 -5.09 26.63
N MET A 159 -10.18 -5.03 25.45
CA MET A 159 -11.48 -4.38 25.25
C MET A 159 -12.53 -5.40 24.78
N ASP A 160 -13.75 -5.29 25.32
CA ASP A 160 -14.90 -5.97 24.76
C ASP A 160 -15.41 -5.19 23.54
N VAL A 161 -15.60 -5.87 22.42
CA VAL A 161 -15.92 -5.26 21.12
C VAL A 161 -16.94 -6.07 20.33
N GLU A 162 -17.82 -5.37 19.62
CA GLU A 162 -18.70 -5.96 18.60
C GLU A 162 -17.90 -6.17 17.32
N THR A 163 -17.88 -7.40 16.78
CA THR A 163 -17.00 -7.75 15.67
C THR A 163 -17.78 -8.02 14.39
N ILE A 164 -17.40 -7.33 13.30
CA ILE A 164 -17.92 -7.57 11.95
C ILE A 164 -16.74 -7.85 11.01
N GLN A 165 -16.87 -8.87 10.17
CA GLN A 165 -16.03 -9.06 8.99
C GLN A 165 -16.72 -8.47 7.76
N ILE A 166 -16.01 -7.65 6.99
CA ILE A 166 -16.44 -7.18 5.67
C ILE A 166 -15.56 -7.82 4.60
N ASP A 167 -16.17 -8.66 3.77
CA ASP A 167 -15.50 -9.31 2.65
C ASP A 167 -15.67 -8.49 1.38
N ARG A 168 -14.53 -7.98 0.87
CA ARG A 168 -14.41 -7.27 -0.40
C ARG A 168 -13.77 -8.21 -1.44
N PRO A 169 -14.52 -8.75 -2.41
CA PRO A 169 -14.06 -9.83 -3.28
C PRO A 169 -12.76 -9.54 -4.07
N ASP A 170 -12.52 -8.29 -4.44
CA ASP A 170 -11.36 -7.86 -5.22
C ASP A 170 -10.11 -7.58 -4.38
N CYS A 171 -10.19 -7.61 -3.04
CA CYS A 171 -9.13 -7.16 -2.13
C CYS A 171 -8.73 -8.15 -1.03
N GLY A 172 -9.06 -9.44 -1.19
CA GLY A 172 -8.55 -10.51 -0.34
C GLY A 172 -9.43 -10.89 0.85
N SER A 173 -8.80 -11.35 1.94
CA SER A 173 -9.39 -12.22 2.98
C SER A 173 -10.35 -11.55 3.99
N GLY A 174 -10.98 -10.44 3.61
CA GLY A 174 -11.90 -9.69 4.47
C GLY A 174 -11.19 -8.81 5.51
N MET A 175 -11.83 -7.71 5.88
CA MET A 175 -11.37 -6.78 6.92
C MET A 175 -12.27 -6.92 8.14
N LEU A 176 -11.67 -7.09 9.32
CA LEU A 176 -12.38 -7.09 10.58
C LEU A 176 -12.50 -5.66 11.11
N TYR A 177 -13.70 -5.30 11.52
CA TYR A 177 -14.02 -4.08 12.25
C TYR A 177 -14.43 -4.44 13.67
N TYR A 178 -13.86 -3.73 14.64
CA TYR A 178 -14.18 -3.86 16.05
C TYR A 178 -14.78 -2.56 16.56
N PHE A 179 -16.03 -2.64 17.00
CA PHE A 179 -16.79 -1.50 17.48
C PHE A 179 -16.96 -1.56 19.00
N ASP A 180 -17.00 -0.40 19.64
CA ASP A 180 -17.37 -0.27 21.03
C ASP A 180 -18.84 -0.74 21.24
N PRO A 181 -19.15 -1.67 22.16
CA PRO A 181 -20.49 -2.25 22.27
C PRO A 181 -21.59 -1.28 22.71
N GLN A 182 -21.23 -0.11 23.28
CA GLN A 182 -22.20 0.87 23.79
C GLN A 182 -22.39 2.01 22.82
N THR A 183 -21.29 2.49 22.23
CA THR A 183 -21.27 3.69 21.39
C THR A 183 -21.17 3.38 19.92
N TYR A 184 -20.85 2.14 19.54
CA TYR A 184 -20.59 1.68 18.18
C TYR A 184 -19.49 2.46 17.44
N ALA A 185 -18.66 3.21 18.18
CA ALA A 185 -17.49 3.84 17.63
C ALA A 185 -16.46 2.79 17.20
N ILE A 186 -15.81 2.99 16.06
CA ILE A 186 -14.72 2.13 15.60
C ILE A 186 -13.57 2.23 16.60
N ARG A 187 -13.14 1.09 17.14
CA ARG A 187 -12.00 0.98 18.06
C ARG A 187 -10.78 0.44 17.37
N MET A 188 -10.95 -0.56 16.52
CA MET A 188 -9.86 -1.22 15.82
C MET A 188 -10.30 -1.76 14.46
N THR A 189 -9.34 -1.95 13.56
CA THR A 189 -9.50 -2.81 12.39
C THR A 189 -8.39 -3.84 12.34
N ARG A 190 -8.67 -5.03 11.79
CA ARG A 190 -7.66 -6.08 11.60
C ARG A 190 -7.70 -6.63 10.19
N ALA A 191 -6.52 -6.81 9.62
CA ALA A 191 -6.33 -7.41 8.31
C ALA A 191 -4.95 -8.08 8.24
N LYS A 192 -4.81 -9.04 7.33
CA LYS A 192 -3.50 -9.59 6.98
C LYS A 192 -2.94 -8.81 5.80
N LEU A 193 -1.93 -7.98 6.07
CA LEU A 193 -1.34 -7.08 5.08
C LEU A 193 0.16 -7.38 4.93
N PRO A 194 0.70 -7.40 3.70
CA PRO A 194 2.15 -7.46 3.50
C PRO A 194 2.84 -6.22 4.07
N ILE A 195 3.88 -6.42 4.88
CA ILE A 195 4.72 -5.32 5.35
C ILE A 195 5.65 -4.90 4.18
N HIS A 196 5.38 -3.73 3.60
CA HIS A 196 5.97 -3.25 2.34
C HIS A 196 5.78 -4.22 1.15
N ALA A 197 6.27 -3.82 -0.04
CA ALA A 197 6.06 -4.56 -1.29
C ALA A 197 6.58 -6.02 -1.30
N ARG A 198 7.46 -6.40 -0.37
CA ARG A 198 8.16 -7.71 -0.37
C ARG A 198 8.10 -8.49 0.96
N GLY A 199 7.54 -7.92 2.03
CA GLY A 199 7.40 -8.64 3.29
C GLY A 199 6.31 -9.69 3.25
N ASP A 200 6.42 -10.66 4.16
CA ASP A 200 5.33 -11.59 4.42
C ASP A 200 4.12 -10.83 4.96
N ALA A 201 2.93 -11.34 4.68
CA ALA A 201 1.71 -10.79 5.26
C ALA A 201 1.75 -10.97 6.77
N VAL A 202 1.65 -9.86 7.50
CA VAL A 202 1.54 -9.84 8.95
C VAL A 202 0.09 -9.60 9.32
N ASP A 203 -0.33 -10.27 10.38
CA ASP A 203 -1.62 -10.05 10.99
C ASP A 203 -1.57 -8.75 11.78
N THR A 204 -2.17 -7.70 11.23
CA THR A 204 -2.03 -6.34 11.73
C THR A 204 -3.34 -5.88 12.33
N VAL A 205 -3.27 -5.21 13.48
CA VAL A 205 -4.39 -4.48 14.08
C VAL A 205 -4.06 -3.00 14.10
N ALA A 206 -4.89 -2.19 13.46
CA ALA A 206 -4.86 -0.74 13.62
C ALA A 206 -5.74 -0.37 14.83
N VAL A 207 -5.16 0.30 15.82
CA VAL A 207 -5.84 0.74 17.05
C VAL A 207 -6.09 2.24 16.97
N TYR A 208 -7.36 2.63 17.04
CA TYR A 208 -7.78 4.02 16.91
C TYR A 208 -7.92 4.71 18.25
N THR A 209 -7.26 5.86 18.41
CA THR A 209 -7.21 6.58 19.70
C THR A 209 -7.76 8.00 19.65
N LYS A 210 -7.85 8.61 18.46
CA LYS A 210 -8.41 9.95 18.27
C LYS A 210 -9.31 10.02 17.04
N SER A 211 -10.19 11.02 17.06
CA SER A 211 -11.01 11.40 15.91
C SER A 211 -11.14 12.91 15.82
N LEU A 212 -11.45 13.40 14.63
CA LEU A 212 -11.81 14.79 14.34
C LEU A 212 -13.23 14.84 13.79
N GLU A 213 -13.99 15.86 14.17
CA GLU A 213 -15.31 16.13 13.59
C GLU A 213 -15.13 17.05 12.37
N VAL A 214 -15.58 16.58 11.20
CA VAL A 214 -15.45 17.30 9.93
C VAL A 214 -16.82 17.27 9.25
N ASN A 215 -17.42 18.44 9.05
CA ASN A 215 -18.76 18.59 8.47
C ASN A 215 -19.82 17.70 9.16
N GLY A 216 -19.69 17.51 10.49
CA GLY A 216 -20.60 16.68 11.29
C GLY A 216 -20.38 15.17 11.15
N VAL A 217 -19.27 14.74 10.52
CA VAL A 217 -18.81 13.35 10.45
C VAL A 217 -17.57 13.19 11.33
N ARG A 218 -17.56 12.17 12.18
CA ARG A 218 -16.43 11.77 13.01
C ARG A 218 -15.47 10.89 12.20
N LEU A 219 -14.32 11.44 11.84
CA LEU A 219 -13.27 10.76 11.09
C LEU A 219 -12.12 10.39 12.02
N LEU A 220 -11.60 9.16 11.90
CA LEU A 220 -10.47 8.69 12.70
C LEU A 220 -9.22 9.50 12.35
N SER A 221 -8.52 9.98 13.37
CA SER A 221 -7.41 10.92 13.20
C SER A 221 -6.12 10.47 13.87
N ARG A 222 -6.15 9.38 14.65
CA ARG A 222 -4.93 8.73 15.14
C ARG A 222 -5.08 7.23 15.19
N GLU A 223 -4.15 6.53 14.57
CA GLU A 223 -4.04 5.07 14.61
C GLU A 223 -2.60 4.62 14.89
N GLU A 224 -2.49 3.48 15.56
CA GLU A 224 -1.24 2.74 15.73
C GLU A 224 -1.45 1.33 15.17
N GLU A 225 -0.66 0.95 14.17
CA GLU A 225 -0.65 -0.39 13.62
C GLU A 225 0.29 -1.27 14.43
N VAL A 226 -0.25 -2.37 14.96
CA VAL A 226 0.50 -3.33 15.77
C VAL A 226 0.45 -4.71 15.14
N ASN A 227 1.55 -5.45 15.30
CA ASN A 227 1.55 -6.88 15.02
C ASN A 227 0.65 -7.58 16.04
N PHE A 228 -0.42 -8.23 15.58
CA PHE A 228 -1.40 -8.86 16.47
C PHE A 228 -0.80 -9.90 17.40
N ASN A 229 0.24 -10.62 16.94
CA ASN A 229 0.82 -11.71 17.69
C ASN A 229 1.91 -11.26 18.68
N THR A 230 2.67 -10.22 18.33
CA THR A 230 3.81 -9.75 19.14
C THR A 230 3.49 -8.49 19.96
N GLY A 231 2.47 -7.73 19.57
CA GLY A 231 2.15 -6.42 20.15
C GLY A 231 3.13 -5.31 19.76
N GLU A 232 4.10 -5.59 18.89
CA GLU A 232 5.05 -4.59 18.42
C GLU A 232 4.36 -3.58 17.50
N VAL A 233 4.65 -2.29 17.71
CA VAL A 233 4.22 -1.21 16.81
C VAL A 233 4.97 -1.34 15.50
N ILE A 234 4.20 -1.48 14.41
CA ILE A 234 4.68 -1.54 13.03
C ILE A 234 4.72 -0.13 12.44
N ASP A 235 3.65 0.63 12.62
CA ASP A 235 3.44 1.94 12.01
C ASP A 235 2.48 2.78 12.86
N GLY A 236 2.41 4.09 12.64
CA GLY A 236 1.36 4.93 13.17
C GLY A 236 1.22 6.25 12.42
N VAL A 237 0.02 6.81 12.50
CA VAL A 237 -0.29 8.10 11.90
C VAL A 237 -1.16 8.94 12.85
N GLU A 238 -0.86 10.23 12.92
CA GLU A 238 -1.75 11.23 13.52
C GLU A 238 -2.04 12.33 12.49
N TRP A 239 -3.30 12.42 12.07
CA TRP A 239 -3.86 13.50 11.28
C TRP A 239 -4.24 14.66 12.19
N THR A 240 -3.49 15.76 12.10
CA THR A 240 -3.74 16.98 12.86
C THR A 240 -4.82 17.85 12.23
N SER A 241 -5.04 17.72 10.92
CA SER A 241 -6.18 18.32 10.24
C SER A 241 -6.75 17.38 9.17
N ILE A 242 -8.07 17.51 8.97
CA ILE A 242 -8.80 16.87 7.89
C ILE A 242 -9.74 17.92 7.31
N GLU A 243 -9.54 18.26 6.04
CA GLU A 243 -10.37 19.21 5.31
C GLU A 243 -11.31 18.44 4.38
N ALA A 244 -12.60 18.77 4.38
CA ALA A 244 -13.58 18.13 3.50
C ALA A 244 -14.10 19.07 2.43
N ASN A 245 -14.27 18.55 1.21
CA ASN A 245 -14.89 19.23 0.07
C ASN A 245 -14.20 20.55 -0.35
N THR A 246 -12.91 20.70 -0.02
CA THR A 246 -12.09 21.85 -0.43
C THR A 246 -11.39 21.65 -1.77
N LEU A 247 -11.53 20.47 -2.38
CA LEU A 247 -10.82 20.08 -3.59
C LEU A 247 -11.77 19.38 -4.55
N ASN A 248 -11.88 19.90 -5.78
CA ASN A 248 -12.89 19.47 -6.74
C ASN A 248 -12.32 18.99 -8.07
N ASP A 249 -11.00 19.10 -8.28
CA ASP A 249 -10.36 18.69 -9.53
C ASP A 249 -9.84 17.24 -9.44
N PRO A 250 -10.50 16.26 -10.08
CA PRO A 250 -10.01 14.88 -10.09
C PRO A 250 -8.72 14.71 -10.90
N ALA A 251 -8.31 15.69 -11.72
CA ALA A 251 -7.10 15.58 -12.52
C ALA A 251 -5.81 15.49 -11.67
N ILE A 252 -5.84 15.96 -10.42
CA ILE A 252 -4.68 15.87 -9.51
C ILE A 252 -4.25 14.42 -9.21
N PHE A 253 -5.16 13.46 -9.36
CA PHE A 253 -4.91 12.05 -9.11
C PHE A 253 -4.27 11.36 -10.32
N GLN A 254 -4.25 12.02 -11.48
CA GLN A 254 -3.54 11.55 -12.65
C GLN A 254 -2.03 11.66 -12.44
N ALA A 255 -1.32 10.68 -12.99
CA ALA A 255 0.14 10.71 -13.04
C ALA A 255 0.58 11.99 -13.78
N PRO A 256 1.52 12.77 -13.21
CA PRO A 256 1.98 14.01 -13.83
C PRO A 256 2.82 13.72 -15.08
N GLU A 257 2.94 14.72 -15.94
CA GLU A 257 3.96 14.70 -16.99
C GLU A 257 5.36 14.93 -16.38
N VAL A 258 6.35 14.17 -16.85
CA VAL A 258 7.73 14.27 -16.37
C VAL A 258 8.71 14.19 -17.55
N HIS A 259 9.87 14.83 -17.39
CA HIS A 259 10.93 14.87 -18.39
C HIS A 259 12.28 14.47 -17.78
N PRO A 260 12.45 13.20 -17.39
CA PRO A 260 13.72 12.72 -16.87
C PRO A 260 14.81 12.83 -17.95
N SER A 261 16.06 13.03 -17.53
CA SER A 261 17.22 13.14 -18.43
C SER A 261 18.38 12.27 -17.95
N GLY A 262 19.41 12.14 -18.78
CA GLY A 262 20.62 11.38 -18.49
C GLY A 262 20.35 9.95 -18.01
N ILE A 263 21.11 9.48 -17.03
CA ILE A 263 21.00 8.11 -16.52
C ILE A 263 19.58 7.79 -16.01
N THR A 264 18.84 8.75 -15.49
CA THR A 264 17.48 8.51 -15.01
C THR A 264 16.53 8.16 -16.15
N ALA A 265 16.61 8.88 -17.29
CA ALA A 265 15.86 8.54 -18.49
C ALA A 265 16.24 7.16 -19.03
N ILE A 266 17.52 6.83 -19.00
CA ILE A 266 18.04 5.52 -19.44
C ILE A 266 17.52 4.40 -18.54
N ALA A 267 17.53 4.57 -17.22
CA ALA A 267 17.03 3.60 -16.28
C ALA A 267 15.53 3.33 -16.47
N LEU A 268 14.71 4.37 -16.69
CA LEU A 268 13.28 4.22 -16.99
C LEU A 268 13.05 3.48 -18.31
N LYS A 269 13.81 3.83 -19.36
CA LYS A 269 13.77 3.11 -20.63
C LYS A 269 14.14 1.64 -20.47
N MET A 270 15.18 1.34 -19.71
CA MET A 270 15.58 -0.05 -19.43
C MET A 270 14.50 -0.81 -18.65
N LEU A 271 13.83 -0.17 -17.69
CA LEU A 271 12.72 -0.75 -16.96
C LEU A 271 11.56 -1.12 -17.90
N GLU A 272 11.22 -0.23 -18.85
CA GLU A 272 10.21 -0.49 -19.88
C GLU A 272 10.63 -1.67 -20.79
N GLN A 273 11.90 -1.68 -21.23
CA GLN A 273 12.48 -2.75 -22.06
C GLN A 273 12.41 -4.11 -21.37
N ALA A 274 12.59 -4.18 -20.06
CA ALA A 274 12.56 -5.44 -19.30
C ALA A 274 11.22 -6.21 -19.41
N ASN A 275 10.16 -5.58 -19.93
CA ASN A 275 8.88 -6.23 -20.21
C ASN A 275 8.87 -7.07 -21.50
N HIS A 276 9.81 -6.84 -22.42
CA HIS A 276 9.80 -7.46 -23.75
C HIS A 276 11.19 -7.91 -24.25
N ASP A 277 12.25 -7.21 -23.85
CA ASP A 277 13.62 -7.51 -24.20
C ASP A 277 14.20 -8.63 -23.33
N THR A 278 15.26 -9.28 -23.81
CA THR A 278 16.13 -10.12 -22.98
C THR A 278 17.04 -9.27 -22.08
N PRO A 279 17.60 -9.84 -20.99
CA PRO A 279 18.52 -9.08 -20.12
C PRO A 279 19.72 -8.50 -20.86
N SER A 280 20.24 -9.19 -21.87
CA SER A 280 21.35 -8.69 -22.70
C SER A 280 20.94 -7.53 -23.60
N GLN A 281 19.74 -7.56 -24.18
CA GLN A 281 19.21 -6.46 -25.00
C GLN A 281 18.94 -5.21 -24.16
N MET A 282 18.33 -5.37 -22.98
CA MET A 282 18.13 -4.26 -22.03
C MET A 282 19.48 -3.63 -21.61
N MET A 283 20.48 -4.46 -21.27
CA MET A 283 21.79 -3.96 -20.85
C MET A 283 22.58 -3.31 -22.01
N ALA A 284 22.27 -3.61 -23.27
CA ALA A 284 22.87 -2.91 -24.41
C ALA A 284 22.52 -1.40 -24.40
N THR A 285 21.33 -1.02 -23.92
CA THR A 285 20.94 0.38 -23.72
C THR A 285 21.88 1.08 -22.73
N TYR A 286 22.19 0.41 -21.62
CA TYR A 286 23.15 0.92 -20.64
C TYR A 286 24.55 1.06 -21.23
N SER A 287 25.05 0.04 -21.94
CA SER A 287 26.35 0.09 -22.58
C SER A 287 26.46 1.20 -23.63
N SER A 288 25.40 1.41 -24.42
CA SER A 288 25.33 2.52 -25.37
C SER A 288 25.37 3.88 -24.66
N PHE A 289 24.67 4.03 -23.54
CA PHE A 289 24.73 5.26 -22.74
C PHE A 289 26.15 5.51 -22.21
N ARG A 290 26.80 4.50 -21.63
CA ARG A 290 28.19 4.62 -21.12
C ARG A 290 29.21 4.95 -22.21
N GLY A 291 28.94 4.60 -23.47
CA GLY A 291 29.76 4.97 -24.62
C GLY A 291 29.54 6.40 -25.13
N SER A 292 28.50 7.10 -24.68
CA SER A 292 28.20 8.47 -25.07
C SER A 292 29.04 9.49 -24.28
N ALA A 293 29.13 10.72 -24.79
CA ALA A 293 29.82 11.81 -24.10
C ALA A 293 29.20 12.12 -22.72
N GLU A 294 27.87 12.00 -22.60
CA GLU A 294 27.15 12.21 -21.35
C GLU A 294 27.41 11.07 -20.35
N GLY A 295 27.33 9.82 -20.82
CA GLY A 295 27.36 8.67 -19.92
C GLY A 295 28.76 8.24 -19.48
N LYS A 296 29.83 8.65 -20.15
CA LYS A 296 31.20 8.22 -19.85
C LYS A 296 31.61 8.45 -18.39
N ASP A 297 31.29 9.64 -17.87
CA ASP A 297 31.70 10.07 -16.52
C ASP A 297 30.49 10.25 -15.57
N ALA A 298 29.29 9.85 -16.00
CA ALA A 298 28.08 9.94 -15.19
C ALA A 298 28.17 9.05 -13.95
N ASP A 299 27.71 9.56 -12.79
CA ASP A 299 27.40 8.73 -11.62
C ASP A 299 26.06 8.03 -11.87
N VAL A 300 26.15 6.72 -12.08
CA VAL A 300 25.04 5.85 -12.47
C VAL A 300 24.53 4.97 -11.34
N VAL A 301 25.28 4.88 -10.23
CA VAL A 301 25.05 3.85 -9.20
C VAL A 301 23.66 3.99 -8.59
N TYR A 302 23.26 5.22 -8.28
CA TYR A 302 21.98 5.49 -7.64
C TYR A 302 20.78 5.09 -8.51
N ASP A 303 20.77 5.48 -9.78
CA ASP A 303 19.68 5.20 -10.72
C ASP A 303 19.66 3.74 -11.18
N MET A 304 20.84 3.10 -11.34
CA MET A 304 20.92 1.67 -11.63
C MET A 304 20.49 0.82 -10.43
N ASN A 305 20.80 1.24 -9.20
CA ASN A 305 20.32 0.54 -8.00
C ASN A 305 18.80 0.64 -7.88
N TRP A 306 18.23 1.81 -8.19
CA TRP A 306 16.77 1.97 -8.28
C TRP A 306 16.15 1.05 -9.35
N LEU A 307 16.70 1.02 -10.57
CA LEU A 307 16.24 0.11 -11.63
C LEU A 307 16.26 -1.35 -11.16
N GLY A 308 17.38 -1.79 -10.59
CA GLY A 308 17.52 -3.14 -10.07
C GLY A 308 16.47 -3.46 -9.00
N TYR A 309 16.21 -2.51 -8.10
CA TYR A 309 15.19 -2.64 -7.06
C TYR A 309 13.76 -2.73 -7.62
N GLU A 310 13.41 -1.91 -8.62
CA GLU A 310 12.11 -2.01 -9.31
C GLU A 310 11.94 -3.35 -10.01
N LEU A 311 13.00 -3.89 -10.64
CA LEU A 311 12.97 -5.22 -11.22
C LEU A 311 12.80 -6.32 -10.16
N LEU A 312 13.38 -6.16 -8.96
CA LEU A 312 13.15 -7.08 -7.84
C LEU A 312 11.71 -6.98 -7.30
N LYS A 313 11.11 -5.79 -7.22
CA LYS A 313 9.73 -5.59 -6.76
C LYS A 313 8.70 -6.37 -7.59
N VAL A 314 8.98 -6.57 -8.88
CA VAL A 314 8.11 -7.28 -9.83
C VAL A 314 8.58 -8.71 -10.12
N ASP A 315 9.45 -9.25 -9.27
CA ASP A 315 10.01 -10.60 -9.36
C ASP A 315 10.80 -10.88 -10.67
N ASN A 316 11.24 -9.84 -11.39
CA ASN A 316 12.05 -9.96 -12.61
C ASN A 316 13.55 -10.11 -12.29
N TYR A 317 13.87 -11.17 -11.54
CA TYR A 317 15.24 -11.45 -11.06
C TYR A 317 16.24 -11.65 -12.21
N SER A 318 15.77 -12.10 -13.36
CA SER A 318 16.62 -12.34 -14.55
C SER A 318 17.20 -11.05 -15.13
N HIS A 319 16.44 -9.95 -15.10
CA HIS A 319 16.88 -8.63 -15.53
C HIS A 319 17.59 -7.87 -14.39
N ALA A 320 17.16 -8.07 -13.14
CA ALA A 320 17.79 -7.42 -11.98
C ALA A 320 19.25 -7.86 -11.78
N LEU A 321 19.55 -9.15 -11.99
CA LEU A 321 20.88 -9.72 -11.76
C LEU A 321 22.02 -9.02 -12.54
N PRO A 322 21.95 -8.86 -13.88
CA PRO A 322 23.00 -8.16 -14.62
C PRO A 322 23.11 -6.67 -14.27
N VAL A 323 22.03 -6.03 -13.82
CA VAL A 323 22.05 -4.65 -13.32
C VAL A 323 22.92 -4.56 -12.05
N PHE A 324 22.65 -5.39 -11.03
CA PHE A 324 23.45 -5.38 -9.80
C PHE A 324 24.89 -5.83 -10.03
N LEU A 325 25.12 -6.81 -10.92
CA LEU A 325 26.46 -7.22 -11.32
C LEU A 325 27.24 -6.07 -11.97
N GLN A 326 26.57 -5.20 -12.74
CA GLN A 326 27.21 -4.02 -13.29
C GLN A 326 27.55 -3.00 -12.21
N ILE A 327 26.66 -2.76 -11.25
CA ILE A 327 26.91 -1.83 -10.14
C ILE A 327 28.14 -2.26 -9.33
N VAL A 328 28.25 -3.54 -8.95
CA VAL A 328 29.41 -4.01 -8.16
C VAL A 328 30.71 -4.05 -8.97
N ARG A 329 30.63 -4.14 -10.31
CA ARG A 329 31.82 -4.00 -11.17
C ARG A 329 32.34 -2.56 -11.20
N GLU A 330 31.45 -1.58 -11.25
CA GLU A 330 31.83 -0.16 -11.31
C GLU A 330 32.11 0.43 -9.93
N ASN A 331 31.39 -0.02 -8.90
CA ASN A 331 31.59 0.36 -7.52
C ASN A 331 31.65 -0.88 -6.60
N PRO A 332 32.84 -1.49 -6.45
CA PRO A 332 33.06 -2.64 -5.58
C PRO A 332 32.88 -2.38 -4.08
N GLN A 333 32.59 -1.14 -3.66
CA GLN A 333 32.39 -0.74 -2.27
C GLN A 333 30.91 -0.50 -1.92
N SER A 334 29.98 -0.73 -2.85
CA SER A 334 28.55 -0.53 -2.59
C SER A 334 27.95 -1.70 -1.78
N ALA A 335 27.83 -1.52 -0.47
CA ALA A 335 27.22 -2.51 0.42
C ALA A 335 25.77 -2.86 0.01
N ASP A 336 24.96 -1.84 -0.32
CA ASP A 336 23.56 -2.01 -0.76
C ASP A 336 23.44 -2.82 -2.05
N ALA A 337 24.35 -2.61 -3.01
CA ALA A 337 24.35 -3.38 -4.25
C ALA A 337 24.66 -4.86 -4.00
N TYR A 338 25.52 -5.18 -3.03
CA TYR A 338 25.80 -6.57 -2.63
C TYR A 338 24.62 -7.21 -1.89
N ASP A 339 23.89 -6.49 -1.04
CA ASP A 339 22.65 -7.02 -0.42
C ASP A 339 21.61 -7.33 -1.51
N ASN A 340 21.33 -6.39 -2.40
CA ASN A 340 20.39 -6.60 -3.49
C ASN A 340 20.82 -7.70 -4.48
N LEU A 341 22.12 -7.81 -4.75
CA LEU A 341 22.68 -8.91 -5.54
C LEU A 341 22.47 -10.27 -4.85
N GLY A 342 22.65 -10.31 -3.53
CA GLY A 342 22.37 -11.50 -2.72
C GLY A 342 20.91 -11.93 -2.81
N GLU A 343 19.99 -10.97 -2.74
CA GLU A 343 18.56 -11.21 -2.93
C GLU A 343 18.26 -11.76 -4.33
N ALA A 344 18.79 -11.14 -5.39
CA ALA A 344 18.62 -11.60 -6.76
C ALA A 344 19.11 -13.05 -6.95
N TYR A 345 20.27 -13.40 -6.38
CA TYR A 345 20.78 -14.77 -6.41
C TYR A 345 19.91 -15.75 -5.62
N LEU A 346 19.45 -15.34 -4.44
CA LEU A 346 18.60 -16.17 -3.58
C LEU A 346 17.31 -16.55 -4.30
N GLN A 347 16.65 -15.59 -4.94
CA GLN A 347 15.42 -15.82 -5.69
C GLN A 347 15.65 -16.70 -6.95
N LYS A 348 16.85 -16.62 -7.55
CA LYS A 348 17.31 -17.56 -8.58
C LYS A 348 17.73 -18.93 -8.04
N LYS A 349 17.53 -19.19 -6.74
CA LYS A 349 17.92 -20.41 -6.02
C LYS A 349 19.43 -20.67 -5.99
N ASP A 350 20.24 -19.66 -6.31
CA ASP A 350 21.70 -19.75 -6.18
C ASP A 350 22.14 -19.33 -4.78
N ARG A 351 21.87 -20.22 -3.84
CA ARG A 351 22.16 -20.01 -2.41
C ARG A 351 23.64 -19.70 -2.16
N LYS A 352 24.54 -20.35 -2.89
CA LYS A 352 26.00 -20.19 -2.69
C LYS A 352 26.43 -18.77 -3.03
N ARG A 353 26.01 -18.24 -4.18
CA ARG A 353 26.32 -16.86 -4.57
C ARG A 353 25.55 -15.83 -3.74
N ALA A 354 24.33 -16.16 -3.30
CA ALA A 354 23.58 -15.31 -2.38
C ALA A 354 24.32 -15.09 -1.06
N ILE A 355 24.78 -16.18 -0.42
CA ILE A 355 25.56 -16.11 0.83
C ILE A 355 26.83 -15.26 0.65
N ALA A 356 27.59 -15.51 -0.42
CA ALA A 356 28.82 -14.75 -0.69
C ALA A 356 28.55 -13.25 -0.89
N ALA A 357 27.45 -12.89 -1.58
CA ALA A 357 27.07 -11.50 -1.77
C ALA A 357 26.63 -10.83 -0.45
N PHE A 358 25.81 -11.49 0.36
CA PHE A 358 25.40 -10.97 1.68
C PHE A 358 26.60 -10.84 2.64
N GLU A 359 27.54 -11.78 2.64
CA GLU A 359 28.78 -11.68 3.43
C GLU A 359 29.62 -10.46 3.03
N GLN A 360 29.72 -10.20 1.72
CA GLN A 360 30.41 -9.03 1.21
C GLN A 360 29.67 -7.73 1.59
N ALA A 361 28.33 -7.71 1.53
CA ALA A 361 27.54 -6.57 1.97
C ALA A 361 27.80 -6.22 3.44
N LEU A 362 27.80 -7.22 4.33
CA LEU A 362 28.12 -7.03 5.76
C LEU A 362 29.55 -6.54 5.96
N LYS A 363 30.53 -7.10 5.24
CA LYS A 363 31.92 -6.66 5.32
C LYS A 363 32.10 -5.18 4.93
N LEU A 364 31.30 -4.70 3.99
CA LEU A 364 31.29 -3.31 3.53
C LEU A 364 30.44 -2.37 4.42
N GLY A 365 29.90 -2.88 5.53
CA GLY A 365 29.17 -2.06 6.49
C GLY A 365 27.69 -1.86 6.17
N ALA A 366 27.05 -2.76 5.41
CA ALA A 366 25.59 -2.80 5.32
C ALA A 366 24.99 -2.76 6.74
N LYS A 367 24.13 -1.77 7.00
CA LYS A 367 23.59 -1.55 8.34
C LYS A 367 22.68 -2.71 8.75
N GLY A 368 23.06 -3.40 9.82
CA GLY A 368 22.14 -4.00 10.79
C GLY A 368 21.54 -5.37 10.45
N ASP A 369 20.92 -5.92 11.50
CA ASP A 369 20.39 -7.28 11.70
C ASP A 369 19.62 -7.92 10.54
N ALA A 370 19.13 -7.15 9.56
CA ALA A 370 18.37 -7.69 8.43
C ALA A 370 19.23 -8.60 7.53
N VAL A 371 20.41 -8.15 7.10
CA VAL A 371 21.32 -8.97 6.26
C VAL A 371 21.85 -10.16 7.06
N GLN A 372 22.15 -9.95 8.35
CA GLN A 372 22.57 -11.02 9.25
C GLN A 372 21.48 -12.08 9.43
N LYS A 373 20.22 -11.69 9.68
CA LYS A 373 19.05 -12.59 9.76
C LYS A 373 18.87 -13.39 8.46
N LYS A 374 19.03 -12.75 7.30
CA LYS A 374 19.01 -13.45 5.99
C LYS A 374 20.11 -14.52 5.95
N LEU A 375 21.35 -14.19 6.31
CA LEU A 375 22.47 -15.14 6.34
C LEU A 375 22.25 -16.29 7.34
N ASP A 376 21.77 -16.00 8.54
CA ASP A 376 21.54 -17.00 9.58
C ASP A 376 20.46 -18.00 9.15
N ARG A 377 19.35 -17.50 8.59
CA ARG A 377 18.33 -18.34 7.95
C ARG A 377 18.96 -19.20 6.85
N LEU A 378 19.81 -18.59 6.02
CA LEU A 378 20.42 -19.30 4.91
C LEU A 378 21.45 -20.35 5.34
N ARG A 379 22.14 -20.18 6.45
CA ARG A 379 23.10 -21.17 6.96
C ARG A 379 22.39 -22.30 7.70
N LYS A 380 21.32 -21.98 8.45
CA LYS A 380 20.52 -22.97 9.17
C LYS A 380 19.88 -23.98 8.22
N GLU A 381 19.19 -23.54 7.17
CA GLU A 381 18.61 -24.49 6.21
C GLU A 381 19.67 -25.32 5.45
N GLN A 382 20.93 -24.87 5.36
CA GLN A 382 22.02 -25.64 4.77
C GLN A 382 22.49 -26.75 5.72
N SER A 383 22.58 -26.49 7.03
CA SER A 383 22.96 -27.52 8.01
C SER A 383 21.93 -28.64 8.10
N TRP A 384 20.64 -28.32 8.04
CA TRP A 384 19.55 -29.32 8.03
C TRP A 384 19.60 -30.26 6.82
N LYS A 385 20.10 -29.80 5.66
CA LYS A 385 20.23 -30.62 4.44
C LYS A 385 21.47 -31.52 4.43
N ILE A 386 22.47 -31.24 5.26
CA ILE A 386 23.71 -32.03 5.35
C ILE A 386 23.59 -33.12 6.43
N SER A 387 22.66 -32.96 7.38
CA SER A 387 22.38 -33.90 8.47
C SER A 387 21.28 -34.94 8.17
N LEU A 388 20.77 -34.99 6.93
CA LEU A 388 19.98 -36.09 6.37
C LEU A 388 20.85 -36.85 5.37
#